data_AF-A0A931RI30-F1
#
_entry.id   AF-A0A931RI30-F1
#
_cell.length_a   1.000
_cell.length_b   1.000
_cell.length_c   1.000
_cell.angle_alpha   90.00
_cell.angle_beta   90.00
_cell.angle_gamma   90.00
#
_symmetry.space_group_name_H-M   'P 1'
#
loop_
_entity.id
_entity.type
_entity.pdbx_description
1 polymer ?
#
loop_
_entity_poly.entity_id
_entity_poly.type
_entity_poly.pdbx_seq_one_letter_code
_entity_poly.pdbx_strand_id
1 'polypeptide(L)'
;MVKNMIDNQKLIGIFILILIGFFYWFQIRPTLARQNCQQLARERAGQYFNYSFLQDETDLRKSQLQAIYMDQTYERCLHDKGIAE
;
A
#
# COMPACT_ATOMS: atom_id res chain seq x y z
N MET A 1 -48.21 9.30 4.50
CA MET A 1 -47.42 8.70 5.60
C MET A 1 -46.47 7.60 5.10
N VAL A 2 -46.93 6.60 4.34
CA VAL A 2 -46.09 5.48 3.86
C VAL A 2 -44.93 5.90 2.95
N LYS A 3 -45.12 6.92 2.10
CA LYS A 3 -44.08 7.44 1.19
C LYS A 3 -42.82 7.92 1.92
N ASN A 4 -42.99 8.70 2.99
CA ASN A 4 -41.88 9.24 3.80
C ASN A 4 -41.06 8.14 4.50
N MET A 5 -41.66 7.01 4.86
CA MET A 5 -40.92 5.89 5.47
C MET A 5 -40.04 5.18 4.44
N ILE A 6 -40.54 5.00 3.22
CA ILE A 6 -39.77 4.38 2.11
C ILE A 6 -38.63 5.31 1.68
N ASP A 7 -38.86 6.62 1.62
CA ASP A 7 -37.84 7.59 1.26
C ASP A 7 -36.73 7.66 2.33
N ASN A 8 -37.07 7.59 3.63
CA ASN A 8 -36.08 7.50 4.71
C ASN A 8 -35.25 6.21 4.65
N GLN A 9 -35.85 5.06 4.33
CA GLN A 9 -35.12 3.79 4.18
C GLN A 9 -34.14 3.82 3.02
N LYS A 10 -34.52 4.44 1.89
CA LYS A 10 -33.61 4.64 0.75
C LYS A 10 -32.46 5.57 1.10
N LEU A 11 -32.75 6.64 1.85
CA LEU A 11 -31.75 7.60 2.31
C LEU A 11 -30.73 6.92 3.26
N ILE A 12 -31.19 6.07 4.17
CA ILE A 12 -30.33 5.23 5.01
C ILE A 12 -29.49 4.27 4.15
N GLY A 13 -30.08 3.62 3.15
CA GLY A 13 -29.36 2.74 2.23
C GLY A 13 -28.24 3.45 1.46
N ILE A 14 -28.52 4.67 0.95
CA ILE A 14 -27.52 5.51 0.28
C ILE A 14 -26.41 5.90 1.26
N PHE A 15 -26.77 6.28 2.49
CA PHE A 15 -25.79 6.65 3.51
C PHE A 15 -24.85 5.48 3.84
N ILE A 16 -25.37 4.26 3.98
CA ILE A 16 -24.57 3.05 4.19
C ILE A 16 -23.62 2.80 3.02
N LEU A 17 -24.08 2.94 1.77
CA LEU A 17 -23.23 2.77 0.59
C LEU A 17 -22.08 3.78 0.56
N ILE A 18 -22.36 5.04 0.92
CA ILE A 18 -21.33 6.08 1.03
C ILE A 18 -20.31 5.71 2.11
N LEU A 19 -20.76 5.26 3.29
CA LEU A 19 -19.87 4.83 4.37
C LEU A 19 -18.98 3.66 3.96
N ILE A 20 -19.52 2.67 3.25
CA ILE A 20 -18.74 1.54 2.73
C ILE A 20 -17.71 2.01 1.71
N GLY A 21 -18.10 2.88 0.77
CA GLY A 21 -17.17 3.45 -0.21
C GLY A 21 -16.05 4.25 0.47
N PHE A 22 -16.39 5.03 1.49
CA PHE A 22 -15.42 5.78 2.29
C PHE A 22 -14.48 4.83 3.04
N PHE A 23 -15.01 3.81 3.70
CA PHE A 23 -14.20 2.81 4.40
C PHE A 23 -13.26 2.08 3.43
N TYR A 24 -13.73 1.69 2.26
CA TYR A 24 -12.89 1.07 1.23
C TYR A 24 -11.74 2.00 0.80
N TRP A 25 -12.06 3.26 0.50
CA TRP A 25 -11.08 4.23 0.02
C TRP A 25 -10.02 4.57 1.07
N PHE A 26 -10.41 4.73 2.34
CA PHE A 26 -9.52 5.18 3.41
C PHE A 26 -8.86 4.06 4.20
N GLN A 27 -9.42 2.85 4.25
CA GLN A 27 -8.86 1.74 5.04
C GLN A 27 -8.28 0.64 4.14
N ILE A 28 -9.08 0.15 3.19
CA ILE A 28 -8.73 -1.04 2.41
C ILE A 28 -7.67 -0.71 1.35
N ARG A 29 -7.92 0.32 0.53
CA ARG A 29 -6.99 0.76 -0.53
C ARG A 29 -5.56 1.02 -0.02
N PRO A 30 -5.33 1.84 1.03
CA PRO A 30 -3.97 2.09 1.50
C PRO A 30 -3.31 0.85 2.11
N THR A 31 -4.06 0.00 2.80
CA THR A 31 -3.52 -1.24 3.37
C THR A 31 -3.02 -2.19 2.27
N LEU A 32 -3.83 -2.43 1.24
CA LEU A 32 -3.44 -3.28 0.11
C LEU A 32 -2.24 -2.71 -0.65
N ALA A 33 -2.22 -1.41 -0.85
CA ALA A 33 -1.11 -0.75 -1.51
C ALA A 33 0.21 -0.85 -0.71
N ARG A 34 0.17 -0.65 0.61
CA ARG A 34 1.35 -0.84 1.48
C ARG A 34 1.85 -2.28 1.41
N GLN A 35 0.98 -3.27 1.47
CA GLN A 35 1.34 -4.68 1.34
C GLN A 35 2.01 -4.97 -0.01
N ASN A 36 1.41 -4.51 -1.11
CA ASN A 36 1.96 -4.68 -2.45
C ASN A 36 3.32 -3.99 -2.61
N CYS A 37 3.46 -2.77 -2.10
CA CYS A 37 4.73 -2.04 -2.15
C CYS A 37 5.82 -2.71 -1.31
N GLN A 38 5.45 -3.27 -0.15
CA GLN A 38 6.39 -4.01 0.68
C GLN A 38 6.85 -5.29 -0.02
N GLN A 39 5.93 -6.01 -0.68
CA GLN A 39 6.29 -7.19 -1.47
C GLN A 39 7.21 -6.82 -2.65
N LEU A 40 6.87 -5.76 -3.39
CA LEU A 40 7.69 -5.26 -4.50
C LEU A 40 9.09 -4.86 -4.04
N ALA A 41 9.20 -4.17 -2.90
CA ALA A 41 10.48 -3.81 -2.31
C ALA A 41 11.32 -5.05 -1.96
N ARG A 42 10.69 -6.09 -1.41
CA ARG A 42 11.36 -7.36 -1.09
C ARG A 42 11.85 -8.08 -2.33
N GLU A 43 11.03 -8.17 -3.37
CA GLU A 43 11.39 -8.82 -4.63
C GLU A 43 12.56 -8.12 -5.32
N ARG A 44 12.50 -6.78 -5.42
CA ARG A 44 13.56 -5.99 -6.06
C ARG A 44 14.87 -6.02 -5.27
N ALA A 45 14.80 -5.91 -3.95
CA ALA A 45 16.00 -6.04 -3.12
C ALA A 45 16.59 -7.45 -3.25
N GLY A 46 15.78 -8.51 -3.18
CA GLY A 46 16.25 -9.88 -3.36
C GLY A 46 16.97 -10.12 -4.70
N GLN A 47 16.51 -9.50 -5.78
CA GLN A 47 17.18 -9.55 -7.08
C GLN A 47 18.47 -8.71 -7.10
N TYR A 48 18.47 -7.51 -6.49
CA TYR A 48 19.62 -6.60 -6.47
C TYR A 48 20.85 -7.18 -5.74
N PHE A 49 20.67 -7.99 -4.70
CA PHE A 49 21.80 -8.61 -3.98
C PHE A 49 22.33 -9.90 -4.61
N ASN A 50 21.67 -10.40 -5.66
CA ASN A 50 22.14 -11.56 -6.40
C ASN A 50 23.17 -11.19 -7.49
N TYR A 51 23.46 -9.89 -7.67
CA TYR A 51 24.45 -9.42 -8.62
C TYR A 51 25.87 -9.55 -8.04
N SER A 52 26.79 -10.04 -8.87
CA SER A 52 28.19 -10.33 -8.53
C SER A 52 28.97 -9.13 -7.98
N PHE A 53 28.60 -7.89 -8.32
CA PHE A 53 29.29 -6.69 -7.83
C PHE A 53 29.12 -6.47 -6.31
N LEU A 54 28.11 -7.08 -5.68
CA LEU A 54 27.92 -7.04 -4.24
C LEU A 54 28.64 -8.18 -3.53
N GLN A 55 29.18 -9.20 -4.23
CA GLN A 55 29.80 -10.35 -3.56
C GLN A 55 31.04 -9.96 -2.72
N ASP A 56 31.81 -8.98 -3.18
CA ASP A 56 33.01 -8.47 -2.50
C ASP A 56 32.74 -7.52 -1.30
N GLU A 57 31.48 -7.17 -1.04
CA GLU A 57 31.09 -6.34 0.11
C GLU A 57 30.96 -7.17 1.40
N THR A 58 31.27 -6.56 2.54
CA THR A 58 31.05 -7.20 3.86
C THR A 58 29.56 -7.47 4.12
N ASP A 59 29.24 -8.55 4.85
CA ASP A 59 27.85 -8.93 5.16
C ASP A 59 27.08 -7.82 5.88
N LEU A 60 27.77 -7.06 6.74
CA LEU A 60 27.17 -5.94 7.45
C LEU A 60 26.74 -4.84 6.46
N ARG A 61 27.58 -4.50 5.48
CA ARG A 61 27.29 -3.47 4.49
C ARG A 61 26.24 -3.92 3.48
N LYS A 62 26.24 -5.20 3.08
CA LYS A 62 25.15 -5.80 2.29
C LYS A 62 23.79 -5.62 2.98
N SER A 63 23.69 -5.89 4.27
CA SER A 63 22.42 -5.74 5.02
C SER A 63 21.96 -4.27 5.10
N GLN A 64 22.89 -3.33 5.28
CA GLN A 64 22.59 -1.89 5.28
C GLN A 64 22.11 -1.41 3.91
N LEU A 65 22.81 -1.78 2.84
CA LEU A 65 22.39 -1.49 1.48
C LEU A 65 21.01 -2.10 1.20
N GLN A 66 20.74 -3.30 1.69
CA GLN A 66 19.45 -3.95 1.49
C GLN A 66 18.30 -3.19 2.15
N ALA A 67 18.50 -2.73 3.38
CA ALA A 67 17.53 -1.90 4.07
C ALA A 67 17.26 -0.59 3.29
N ILE A 68 18.33 0.11 2.88
CA ILE A 68 18.22 1.37 2.14
C ILE A 68 17.46 1.17 0.81
N TYR A 69 17.81 0.13 0.05
CA TYR A 69 17.17 -0.15 -1.24
C TYR A 69 15.71 -0.59 -1.07
N MET A 70 15.39 -1.37 -0.03
CA MET A 70 14.02 -1.72 0.30
C MET A 70 13.20 -0.47 0.63
N ASP A 71 13.71 0.40 1.52
CA ASP A 71 13.00 1.60 1.94
C ASP A 71 12.77 2.55 0.76
N GLN A 72 13.79 2.79 -0.09
CA GLN A 72 13.62 3.64 -1.27
C GLN A 72 12.60 3.08 -2.27
N THR A 73 12.60 1.75 -2.48
CA THR A 73 11.66 1.11 -3.40
C THR A 73 10.23 1.16 -2.84
N TYR A 74 10.09 0.95 -1.54
CA TYR A 74 8.83 1.02 -0.83
C TYR A 74 8.24 2.43 -0.91
N GLU A 75 9.01 3.46 -0.56
CA GLU A 75 8.56 4.86 -0.57
C GLU A 75 8.16 5.32 -1.98
N ARG A 76 8.98 5.00 -3.01
CA ARG A 76 8.60 5.30 -4.41
C ARG A 76 7.27 4.67 -4.80
N CYS A 77 7.05 3.41 -4.42
CA CYS A 77 5.81 2.71 -4.73
C CYS A 77 4.61 3.34 -3.99
N LEU A 78 4.78 3.80 -2.76
CA LEU A 78 3.72 4.51 -2.03
C LEU A 78 3.39 5.86 -2.67
N HIS A 79 4.41 6.60 -3.10
CA HIS A 79 4.27 7.86 -3.81
C HIS A 79 3.52 7.67 -5.14
N ASP A 80 3.90 6.68 -5.95
CA ASP A 80 3.23 6.37 -7.22
C ASP A 80 1.75 5.97 -7.05
N LYS A 81 1.40 5.40 -5.89
CA LYS A 81 0.01 5.03 -5.54
C LYS A 81 -0.78 6.18 -4.91
N GLY A 82 -0.15 7.33 -4.65
CA GLY A 82 -0.75 8.51 -4.02
C GLY A 82 -1.16 8.25 -2.58
N ILE A 83 -0.35 7.51 -1.82
CA ILE A 83 -0.60 7.16 -0.41
C ILE A 83 0.43 7.81 0.53
N ALA A 84 1.63 8.09 0.02
CA ALA A 84 2.65 8.87 0.72
C ALA A 84 3.07 10.05 -0.17
N GLU A 85 3.44 11.17 0.46
CA GLU A 85 4.00 12.37 -0.17
C GLU A 85 5.52 12.36 -0.08
#